data_AF-M0GVP8-F1
#
_entry.id   AF-M0GVP8-F1
#
_cell.length_a   1.000
_cell.length_b   1.000
_cell.length_c   1.000
_cell.angle_alpha   90.00
_cell.angle_beta   90.00
_cell.angle_gamma   90.00
#
_symmetry.space_group_name_H-M   'P 1'
#
loop_
_entity.id
_entity.type
_entity.pdbx_description
1 polymer ?
#
loop_
_entity_poly.entity_id
_entity_poly.type
_entity_poly.pdbx_seq_one_letter_code
_entity_poly.pdbx_strand_id
1 'polypeptide(L)'
;MSPKQFDVKNQICLDFIVVHGQDYHGAGWAHNGGLPVELTLRDDGRLGIDPIEELSTLRKQQLADISNQSVRSANEQLRGIEGDTVEIAVEFGDSDATKLGVAVRESSDEEERTLFSSAPFSQLSRLNRHF
;
A
#
# COMPACT_ATOMS: atom_id res chain seq x y z
N MET A 1 -41.55 13.33 14.93
CA MET A 1 -40.51 12.31 14.71
C MET A 1 -39.17 13.00 14.84
N SER A 2 -38.41 12.72 15.88
CA SER A 2 -37.00 13.11 15.95
C SER A 2 -36.20 12.32 14.90
N PRO A 3 -35.21 12.92 14.21
CA PRO A 3 -34.36 12.18 13.30
C PRO A 3 -33.65 11.06 14.06
N LYS A 4 -33.62 9.84 13.51
CA LYS A 4 -32.72 8.80 14.00
C LYS A 4 -31.30 9.29 13.74
N GLN A 5 -30.56 9.56 14.80
CA GLN A 5 -29.12 9.78 14.71
C GLN A 5 -28.50 8.42 14.37
N PHE A 6 -28.11 8.26 13.10
CA PHE A 6 -27.29 7.13 12.70
C PHE A 6 -25.93 7.30 13.39
N ASP A 7 -25.52 6.31 14.19
CA ASP A 7 -24.16 6.25 14.71
C ASP A 7 -23.26 5.81 13.56
N VAL A 8 -22.76 6.78 12.78
CA VAL A 8 -21.98 6.56 11.55
C VAL A 8 -20.53 6.18 11.87
N LYS A 9 -20.31 5.44 12.95
CA LYS A 9 -18.98 5.01 13.34
C LYS A 9 -18.67 3.72 12.59
N ASN A 10 -17.91 3.93 11.50
CA ASN A 10 -17.19 2.94 10.71
C ASN A 10 -18.03 2.31 9.58
N GLN A 11 -17.66 2.61 8.35
CA GLN A 11 -18.21 1.99 7.14
C GLN A 11 -17.12 1.16 6.46
N ILE A 12 -17.47 -0.02 5.95
CA ILE A 12 -16.57 -0.81 5.11
C ILE A 12 -16.83 -0.47 3.64
N CYS A 13 -15.80 -0.08 2.92
CA CYS A 13 -15.84 0.16 1.49
C CYS A 13 -15.17 -0.99 0.74
N LEU A 14 -15.83 -1.47 -0.32
CA LEU A 14 -15.27 -2.40 -1.28
C LEU A 14 -14.99 -1.66 -2.58
N ASP A 15 -13.75 -1.74 -3.05
CA ASP A 15 -13.36 -1.23 -4.36
C ASP A 15 -13.27 -2.37 -5.39
N PHE A 16 -13.31 -2.03 -6.68
CA PHE A 16 -13.06 -2.97 -7.78
C PHE A 16 -11.82 -2.54 -8.53
N ILE A 17 -10.81 -3.40 -8.59
CA ILE A 17 -9.63 -3.18 -9.41
C ILE A 17 -9.97 -3.57 -10.85
N VAL A 18 -10.22 -2.54 -11.65
CA VAL A 18 -10.41 -2.69 -13.10
C VAL A 18 -9.05 -2.82 -13.76
N VAL A 19 -8.92 -3.80 -14.64
CA VAL A 19 -7.73 -3.99 -15.46
C VAL A 19 -8.16 -3.89 -16.92
N HIS A 20 -7.44 -3.08 -17.70
CA HIS A 20 -7.79 -2.77 -19.10
C HIS A 20 -6.85 -3.50 -20.07
N GLY A 21 -7.41 -4.09 -21.14
CA GLY A 21 -6.65 -4.87 -22.12
C GLY A 21 -7.51 -5.93 -22.84
N GLN A 22 -7.06 -6.44 -23.99
CA GLN A 22 -7.80 -7.45 -24.78
C GLN A 22 -7.67 -8.88 -24.23
N ASP A 23 -6.77 -9.10 -23.26
CA ASP A 23 -6.39 -10.43 -22.78
C ASP A 23 -7.36 -11.06 -21.75
N TYR A 24 -8.35 -10.30 -21.23
CA TYR A 24 -9.33 -10.83 -20.25
C TYR A 24 -10.35 -11.80 -20.86
N HIS A 25 -10.57 -11.73 -22.18
CA HIS A 25 -11.63 -12.50 -22.82
C HIS A 25 -11.37 -14.02 -22.80
N GLY A 26 -10.12 -14.46 -22.58
CA GLY A 26 -9.74 -15.87 -22.50
C GLY A 26 -9.52 -16.43 -21.08
N ALA A 27 -9.55 -15.60 -20.03
CA ALA A 27 -9.08 -15.99 -18.69
C ALA A 27 -10.15 -16.65 -17.79
N GLY A 28 -11.43 -16.62 -18.18
CA GLY A 28 -12.54 -17.20 -17.40
C GLY A 28 -12.99 -16.38 -16.18
N TRP A 29 -12.28 -15.30 -15.86
CA TRP A 29 -12.61 -14.30 -14.84
C TRP A 29 -12.08 -12.94 -15.30
N ALA A 30 -12.70 -11.85 -14.83
CA ALA A 30 -12.26 -10.49 -15.10
C ALA A 30 -12.42 -9.63 -13.86
N HIS A 31 -11.43 -8.76 -13.62
CA HIS A 31 -11.30 -7.88 -12.45
C HIS A 31 -11.05 -8.62 -11.13
N ASN A 32 -10.47 -7.88 -10.18
CA ASN A 32 -10.31 -8.33 -8.81
C ASN A 32 -11.08 -7.37 -7.89
N GLY A 33 -11.63 -7.89 -6.79
CA GLY A 33 -12.03 -7.02 -5.68
C GLY A 33 -10.77 -6.35 -5.11
N GLY A 34 -10.84 -5.04 -4.88
CA GLY A 34 -9.84 -4.32 -4.11
C GLY A 34 -9.83 -4.79 -2.66
N LEU A 35 -8.75 -4.47 -1.95
CA LEU A 35 -8.69 -4.72 -0.52
C LEU A 35 -9.78 -3.90 0.18
N PRO A 36 -10.68 -4.51 0.97
CA PRO A 36 -11.65 -3.75 1.73
C PRO A 36 -10.96 -2.77 2.68
N VAL A 37 -11.53 -1.58 2.83
CA VAL A 37 -11.02 -0.54 3.74
C VAL A 37 -12.11 -0.03 4.66
N GLU A 38 -11.73 0.39 5.85
CA GLU A 38 -12.57 1.09 6.80
C GLU A 38 -12.53 2.60 6.53
N LEU A 39 -13.70 3.23 6.55
CA LEU A 39 -13.89 4.67 6.38
C LEU A 39 -14.34 5.30 7.70
N THR A 40 -13.64 6.36 8.12
CA THR A 40 -13.93 7.10 9.35
C THR A 40 -14.01 8.61 9.08
N LEU A 41 -14.84 9.33 9.83
CA LEU A 41 -14.76 10.80 9.88
C LEU A 41 -13.81 11.16 11.03
N ARG A 42 -12.64 11.69 10.68
CA ARG A 42 -11.62 12.11 11.64
C ARG A 42 -12.05 13.40 12.36
N ASP A 43 -11.48 13.65 13.53
CA ASP A 43 -11.76 14.84 14.34
C ASP A 43 -11.43 16.17 13.61
N ASP A 44 -10.51 16.12 12.64
CA ASP A 44 -10.15 17.26 11.78
C ASP A 44 -11.12 17.46 10.60
N GLY A 45 -12.20 16.69 10.54
CA GLY A 45 -13.23 16.75 9.50
C GLY A 45 -12.83 16.07 8.18
N ARG A 46 -11.68 15.38 8.12
CA ARG A 46 -11.23 14.64 6.92
C ARG A 46 -11.67 13.18 6.95
N LEU A 47 -11.74 12.57 5.77
CA LEU A 47 -11.95 11.14 5.62
C LEU A 47 -10.68 10.37 6.05
N GLY A 48 -10.81 9.48 7.03
CA GLY A 48 -9.85 8.44 7.34
C GLY A 48 -10.11 7.21 6.48
N ILE A 49 -9.03 6.57 6.04
CA ILE A 49 -9.05 5.33 5.26
C ILE A 49 -7.97 4.44 5.88
N ASP A 50 -8.39 3.29 6.38
CA ASP A 50 -7.51 2.32 7.02
C ASP A 50 -7.83 0.90 6.48
N PRO A 51 -6.87 -0.03 6.44
CA PRO A 51 -7.19 -1.43 6.15
C PRO A 51 -8.17 -2.00 7.18
N ILE A 52 -9.07 -2.89 6.76
CA ILE A 52 -9.99 -3.57 7.70
C ILE A 52 -9.22 -4.45 8.71
N GLU A 53 -9.78 -4.61 9.91
CA GLU A 53 -9.15 -5.36 11.00
C GLU A 53 -8.84 -6.82 10.62
N GLU A 54 -9.72 -7.47 9.85
CA GLU A 54 -9.58 -8.87 9.43
C GLU A 54 -8.34 -9.11 8.56
N LEU A 55 -7.78 -8.08 7.92
CA LEU A 55 -6.52 -8.20 7.18
C LEU A 55 -5.40 -8.74 8.07
N SER A 56 -5.41 -8.39 9.35
CA SER A 56 -4.42 -8.86 10.33
C SER A 56 -4.39 -10.39 10.44
N THR A 57 -5.52 -11.07 10.23
CA THR A 57 -5.63 -12.54 10.31
C THR A 57 -4.97 -13.26 9.12
N LEU A 58 -4.72 -12.53 8.02
CA LEU A 58 -4.06 -13.05 6.83
C LEU A 58 -2.52 -12.95 6.90
N ARG A 59 -2.00 -12.17 7.86
CA ARG A 59 -0.55 -12.00 8.05
C ARG A 59 0.07 -13.33 8.47
N LYS A 60 1.15 -13.69 7.78
CA LYS A 60 1.94 -14.90 8.06
C LYS A 60 3.20 -14.52 8.84
N GLN A 61 4.25 -15.32 8.71
CA GLN A 61 5.57 -15.03 9.28
C GLN A 61 6.04 -13.62 8.86
N GLN A 62 6.45 -12.84 9.85
CA GLN A 62 7.11 -11.56 9.62
C GLN A 62 8.49 -11.79 8.98
N LEU A 63 8.73 -11.14 7.85
CA LEU A 63 9.96 -11.30 7.07
C LEU A 63 11.08 -10.36 7.54
N ALA A 64 10.72 -9.18 8.04
CA ALA A 64 11.65 -8.21 8.61
C ALA A 64 10.99 -7.37 9.71
N ASP A 65 11.79 -6.96 10.69
CA ASP A 65 11.46 -5.91 11.67
C ASP A 65 12.65 -4.96 11.74
N ILE A 66 12.53 -3.77 11.16
CA ILE A 66 13.64 -2.83 11.02
C ILE A 66 13.18 -1.47 11.55
N SER A 67 13.88 -0.96 12.56
CA SER A 67 13.59 0.33 13.17
C SER A 67 14.86 1.13 13.44
N ASN A 68 14.76 2.46 13.31
CA ASN A 68 15.85 3.40 13.61
C ASN A 68 17.17 3.10 12.88
N GLN A 69 17.08 2.63 11.63
CA GLN A 69 18.24 2.34 10.78
C GLN A 69 18.34 3.34 9.62
N SER A 70 19.56 3.53 9.13
CA SER A 70 19.77 4.22 7.85
C SER A 70 19.16 3.43 6.69
N VAL A 71 18.76 4.11 5.61
CA VAL A 71 18.23 3.47 4.39
C VAL A 71 19.21 2.43 3.83
N ARG A 72 20.51 2.69 3.89
CA ARG A 72 21.53 1.73 3.44
C ARG A 72 21.49 0.44 4.25
N SER A 73 21.46 0.54 5.57
CA SER A 73 21.43 -0.64 6.45
C SER A 73 20.10 -1.39 6.32
N ALA A 74 18.97 -0.68 6.17
CA ALA A 74 17.69 -1.29 5.90
C ALA A 74 17.73 -2.08 4.58
N ASN A 75 18.26 -1.50 3.50
CA ASN A 75 18.40 -2.19 2.21
C ASN A 75 19.28 -3.44 2.32
N GLU A 76 20.37 -3.40 3.07
CA GLU A 76 21.22 -4.57 3.33
C GLU A 76 20.46 -5.69 4.05
N GLN A 77 19.59 -5.36 5.02
CA GLN A 77 18.77 -6.34 5.75
C GLN A 77 17.61 -6.89 4.92
N LEU A 78 17.07 -6.10 3.99
CA LEU A 78 16.01 -6.53 3.08
C LEU A 78 16.53 -7.40 1.93
N ARG A 79 17.85 -7.52 1.74
CA ARG A 79 18.43 -8.37 0.68
C ARG A 79 17.99 -9.82 0.84
N GLY A 80 17.42 -10.38 -0.22
CA GLY A 80 16.96 -11.77 -0.27
C GLY A 80 15.58 -11.99 0.32
N ILE A 81 14.87 -10.93 0.73
CA ILE A 81 13.43 -11.02 1.01
C ILE A 81 12.68 -11.00 -0.31
N GLU A 82 11.91 -12.05 -0.56
CA GLU A 82 11.11 -12.24 -1.76
C GLU A 82 9.68 -12.60 -1.38
N GLY A 83 8.73 -12.28 -2.26
CA GLY A 83 7.34 -12.68 -2.07
C GLY A 83 6.40 -12.06 -3.09
N ASP A 84 5.45 -12.86 -3.56
CA ASP A 84 4.41 -12.41 -4.50
C ASP A 84 3.31 -11.60 -3.81
N THR A 85 3.10 -11.82 -2.51
CA THR A 85 2.09 -11.15 -1.69
C THR A 85 2.69 -10.82 -0.33
N VAL A 86 3.06 -9.55 -0.16
CA VAL A 86 3.65 -9.02 1.06
C VAL A 86 2.91 -7.76 1.49
N GLU A 87 2.79 -7.56 2.79
CA GLU A 87 2.37 -6.30 3.37
C GLU A 87 3.62 -5.55 3.86
N ILE A 88 3.75 -4.28 3.46
CA ILE A 88 4.90 -3.44 3.81
C ILE A 88 4.37 -2.22 4.55
N ALA A 89 4.71 -2.12 5.83
CA ALA A 89 4.55 -0.90 6.62
C ALA A 89 5.91 -0.20 6.71
N VAL A 90 5.99 1.04 6.22
CA VAL A 90 7.23 1.81 6.23
C VAL A 90 6.93 3.24 6.69
N GLU A 91 7.77 3.73 7.58
CA GLU A 91 7.83 5.13 7.97
C GLU A 91 9.24 5.64 7.68
N PHE A 92 9.31 6.80 7.04
CA PHE A 92 10.56 7.48 6.79
C PHE A 92 10.67 8.65 7.75
N GLY A 93 11.80 8.74 8.45
CA GLY A 93 12.15 9.93 9.22
C GLY A 93 12.56 11.10 8.30
N ASP A 94 12.98 12.20 8.92
CA ASP A 94 13.48 13.38 8.20
C ASP A 94 14.66 13.02 7.29
N SER A 95 14.62 13.54 6.07
CA SER A 95 15.61 13.27 5.05
C SER A 95 15.79 14.47 4.13
N ASP A 96 17.04 14.80 3.81
CA ASP A 96 17.39 15.79 2.79
C ASP A 96 17.31 15.20 1.36
N ALA A 97 16.91 13.93 1.22
CA ALA A 97 16.80 13.27 -0.07
C ALA A 97 15.69 13.92 -0.92
N THR A 98 16.01 14.20 -2.18
CA THR A 98 15.04 14.75 -3.16
C THR A 98 13.95 13.76 -3.54
N LYS A 99 14.16 12.47 -3.26
CA LYS A 99 13.23 11.38 -3.49
C LYS A 99 13.47 10.28 -2.47
N LEU A 100 12.40 9.78 -1.87
CA LEU A 100 12.44 8.66 -0.93
C LEU A 100 11.25 7.74 -1.20
N GLY A 101 11.43 6.44 -1.01
CA GLY A 101 10.42 5.48 -1.41
C GLY A 101 10.85 4.02 -1.27
N VAL A 102 9.95 3.13 -1.68
CA VAL A 102 10.13 1.68 -1.67
C VAL A 102 10.00 1.16 -3.10
N ALA A 103 11.03 0.45 -3.56
CA ALA A 103 10.97 -0.34 -4.78
C ALA A 103 10.44 -1.75 -4.44
N VAL A 104 9.48 -2.24 -5.22
CA VAL A 104 8.89 -3.57 -5.06
C VAL A 104 8.85 -4.28 -6.40
N ARG A 105 8.73 -5.62 -6.36
CA ARG A 105 8.73 -6.47 -7.56
C ARG A 105 9.97 -6.22 -8.42
N GLU A 106 11.12 -6.05 -7.77
CA GLU A 106 12.40 -5.80 -8.44
C GLU A 106 12.98 -7.11 -8.95
N SER A 107 13.38 -7.15 -10.23
CA SER A 107 14.07 -8.30 -10.80
C SER A 107 15.53 -8.36 -10.32
N SER A 108 16.14 -9.55 -10.39
CA SER A 108 17.53 -9.75 -9.96
C SER A 108 18.56 -8.94 -10.76
N ASP A 109 18.19 -8.52 -11.98
CA ASP A 109 18.99 -7.66 -12.86
C ASP A 109 18.60 -6.17 -12.77
N GLU A 110 17.65 -5.80 -11.89
CA GLU A 110 17.16 -4.43 -11.64
C GLU A 110 16.52 -3.70 -12.84
N GLU A 111 16.28 -4.41 -13.95
CA GLU A 111 15.62 -3.87 -15.14
C GLU A 111 14.12 -3.63 -14.89
N GLU A 112 13.48 -4.51 -14.11
CA GLU A 112 12.07 -4.44 -13.78
C GLU A 112 11.87 -4.04 -12.33
N ARG A 113 11.00 -3.04 -12.08
CA ARG A 113 10.57 -2.64 -10.73
C ARG A 113 9.35 -1.74 -10.77
N THR A 114 8.60 -1.76 -9.66
CA THR A 114 7.58 -0.76 -9.37
C THR A 114 8.03 0.08 -8.18
N LEU A 115 8.08 1.41 -8.36
CA LEU A 115 8.57 2.33 -7.34
C LEU A 115 7.42 3.17 -6.76
N PHE A 116 7.23 3.05 -5.46
CA PHE A 116 6.38 3.93 -4.67
C PHE A 116 7.27 5.00 -4.03
N SER A 117 7.10 6.27 -4.41
CA SER A 117 7.98 7.33 -3.92
C SER A 117 7.26 8.66 -3.75
N SER A 118 7.74 9.46 -2.82
CA SER A 118 7.34 10.86 -2.67
C SER A 118 8.54 11.78 -2.91
N ALA A 119 8.25 12.99 -3.39
CA ALA A 119 9.19 14.10 -3.29
C ALA A 119 8.80 14.91 -2.04
N PRO A 120 9.75 15.29 -1.17
CA PRO A 120 9.44 15.84 0.16
C PRO A 120 8.64 17.15 0.15
N PHE A 121 8.60 17.88 -0.97
CA PHE A 121 7.81 19.12 -1.13
C PHE A 121 6.48 18.96 -1.89
N SER A 122 6.11 17.74 -2.26
CA SER A 122 4.79 17.45 -2.82
C SER A 122 4.03 16.53 -1.88
N GLN A 123 2.83 16.93 -1.43
CA GLN A 123 1.87 16.06 -0.74
C GLN A 123 1.31 14.93 -1.66
N LEU A 124 2.04 14.55 -2.71
CA LEU A 124 1.64 13.56 -3.71
C LEU A 124 2.61 12.38 -3.66
N SER A 125 2.09 11.22 -3.28
CA SER A 125 2.71 9.92 -3.53
C SER A 125 2.63 9.60 -5.02
N ARG A 126 3.75 9.16 -5.63
CA ARG A 126 3.82 8.75 -7.03
C ARG A 126 4.05 7.25 -7.14
N LEU A 127 3.31 6.61 -8.03
CA LEU A 127 3.53 5.23 -8.46
C LEU A 127 4.17 5.24 -9.85
N ASN A 128 5.40 4.77 -9.95
CA ASN A 128 6.09 4.59 -11.23
C ASN A 128 6.19 3.10 -11.54
N ARG A 129 5.64 2.69 -12.68
CA ARG A 129 5.87 1.35 -13.26
C ARG A 129 6.87 1.51 -14.40
N HIS A 130 7.97 0.78 -14.35
CA HIS A 130 8.86 0.58 -15.50
C HIS A 130 8.60 -0.83 -16.04
N PHE A 131 8.68 -0.97 -17.36
CA PHE A 131 8.54 -2.20 -18.16
C PHE A 131 9.69 -2.20 -19.17
#